data_AF-A0A3C1VD21-F1
#
_entry.id   AF-A0A3C1VD21-F1
#
_cell.length_a   1.000
_cell.length_b   1.000
_cell.length_c   1.000
_cell.angle_alpha   90.00
_cell.angle_beta   90.00
_cell.angle_gamma   90.00
#
_symmetry.space_group_name_H-M   'P 1'
#
loop_
_entity.id
_entity.type
_entity.pdbx_description
1 polymer ?
#
loop_
_entity_poly.entity_id
_entity_poly.type
_entity_poly.pdbx_seq_one_letter_code
_entity_poly.pdbx_strand_id
1 'polypeptide(L)'
;DRADYFIRKKVYHGQDLVPRPRRLALMNLFLHGVEPHIALGDTIYEPDRGDRFDCVLTNPPFGTKGANQAPDRDDFTIETSNKQLNFVQHVLTILKPGGRAALVLPDNCLFEGKAGEVFEILMQDCNLHTVLRLPRGTFTPYSQGVKANVIFLQKGKPTENVWIFDARSNVPGITKKDRPLTAHHFEEFEKAYGKDPNGLSKRTDGGETRRFRKFHISDIKERGYKLDVTWLKDDSLEDSDELPEPQDLASEAITELESVVDNLREIITLLEKEEGVEK
;
A
#
# COMPACT_ATOMS: atom_id res chain seq x y z
N ASP A 1 14.96 -32.55 10.62
CA ASP A 1 15.89 -31.84 9.72
C ASP A 1 16.04 -30.39 10.20
N ARG A 2 17.26 -29.85 10.25
CA ARG A 2 17.52 -28.51 10.83
C ARG A 2 16.90 -27.40 10.00
N ALA A 3 16.82 -27.59 8.67
CA ALA A 3 16.18 -26.66 7.75
C ALA A 3 14.66 -26.61 7.93
N ASP A 4 14.00 -27.77 8.05
CA ASP A 4 12.56 -27.86 8.32
C ASP A 4 12.19 -27.21 9.66
N TYR A 5 12.98 -27.45 10.71
CA TYR A 5 12.79 -26.78 12.00
C TYR A 5 12.87 -25.24 11.88
N PHE A 6 13.88 -24.73 11.16
CA PHE A 6 14.07 -23.30 10.97
C PHE A 6 12.89 -22.67 10.22
N ILE A 7 12.47 -23.26 9.10
CA ILE A 7 11.34 -22.76 8.30
C ILE A 7 10.06 -22.73 9.14
N ARG A 8 9.78 -23.81 9.87
CA ARG A 8 8.56 -23.91 10.67
C ARG A 8 8.52 -22.92 11.82
N LYS A 9 9.63 -22.66 12.51
CA LYS A 9 9.60 -21.94 13.80
C LYS A 9 10.25 -20.55 13.82
N LYS A 10 11.02 -20.19 12.80
CA LYS A 10 11.90 -19.00 12.84
C LYS A 10 11.72 -18.03 11.67
N VAL A 11 10.98 -18.42 10.63
CA VAL A 11 10.84 -17.60 9.40
C VAL A 11 9.67 -16.62 9.46
N TYR A 12 8.53 -17.04 10.02
CA TYR A 12 7.27 -16.29 9.87
C TYR A 12 6.95 -15.51 11.14
N HIS A 13 6.98 -14.18 11.02
CA HIS A 13 6.55 -13.26 12.06
C HIS A 13 5.31 -12.46 11.60
N GLY A 14 4.58 -11.92 12.56
CA GLY A 14 3.46 -11.01 12.31
C GLY A 14 3.08 -10.25 13.57
N GLN A 15 2.17 -9.30 13.43
CA GLN A 15 1.59 -8.56 14.54
C GLN A 15 0.15 -8.20 14.19
N ASP A 16 -0.74 -8.36 15.16
CA ASP A 16 -2.15 -8.02 15.01
C ASP A 16 -2.64 -7.35 16.29
N LEU A 17 -3.41 -6.28 16.14
CA LEU A 17 -3.97 -5.51 17.25
C LEU A 17 -5.07 -6.30 17.98
N VAL A 18 -5.85 -7.10 17.26
CA VAL A 18 -7.08 -7.69 17.78
C VAL A 18 -6.83 -9.14 18.20
N PRO A 19 -7.14 -9.53 19.45
CA PRO A 19 -6.87 -10.87 19.95
C PRO A 19 -7.51 -12.00 19.14
N ARG A 20 -8.69 -11.77 18.54
CA ARG A 20 -9.43 -12.80 17.78
C ARG A 20 -8.77 -13.10 16.43
N PRO A 21 -8.57 -12.15 15.50
CA PRO A 21 -7.79 -12.35 14.28
C PRO A 21 -6.42 -12.98 14.55
N ARG A 22 -5.69 -12.50 15.56
CA ARG A 22 -4.41 -13.12 15.98
C ARG A 22 -4.53 -14.62 16.28
N ARG A 23 -5.52 -15.02 17.09
CA ARG A 23 -5.73 -16.45 17.42
C ARG A 23 -6.07 -17.27 16.18
N LEU A 24 -6.87 -16.72 15.26
CA LEU A 24 -7.19 -17.39 14.00
C LEU A 24 -5.95 -17.55 13.12
N ALA A 25 -5.09 -16.54 13.04
CA ALA A 25 -3.83 -16.61 12.29
C ALA A 25 -2.87 -17.66 12.87
N LEU A 26 -2.71 -17.70 14.21
CA LEU A 26 -1.92 -18.72 14.89
C LEU A 26 -2.43 -20.13 14.60
N MET A 27 -3.74 -20.34 14.70
CA MET A 27 -4.37 -21.64 14.42
C MET A 27 -4.24 -22.01 12.94
N ASN A 28 -4.44 -21.07 12.02
CA ASN A 28 -4.30 -21.29 10.59
C ASN A 28 -2.89 -21.78 10.24
N LEU A 29 -1.86 -21.08 10.72
CA LEU A 29 -0.46 -21.45 10.44
C LEU A 29 -0.07 -22.75 11.11
N PHE A 30 -0.54 -23.00 12.34
CA PHE A 30 -0.32 -24.27 13.04
C PHE A 30 -0.89 -25.47 12.27
N LEU A 31 -2.09 -25.34 11.70
CA LEU A 31 -2.70 -26.39 10.86
C LEU A 31 -1.92 -26.64 9.55
N HIS A 32 -1.15 -25.65 9.08
CA HIS A 32 -0.23 -25.78 7.96
C HIS A 32 1.19 -26.22 8.38
N GLY A 33 1.39 -26.62 9.64
CA GLY A 33 2.68 -27.09 10.16
C GLY A 33 3.69 -25.98 10.46
N VAL A 34 3.25 -24.72 10.50
CA VAL A 34 4.07 -23.54 10.81
C VAL A 34 3.78 -23.08 12.23
N GLU A 35 4.83 -22.78 12.99
CA GLU A 35 4.78 -22.21 14.34
C GLU A 35 5.30 -20.76 14.30
N PRO A 36 4.46 -19.79 13.91
CA PRO A 36 4.89 -18.42 13.68
C PRO A 36 5.03 -17.65 15.00
N HIS A 37 5.77 -16.54 14.96
CA HIS A 37 5.72 -15.53 16.03
C HIS A 37 4.76 -14.41 15.63
N ILE A 38 3.52 -14.47 16.10
CA ILE A 38 2.54 -13.39 15.90
C ILE A 38 2.37 -12.62 17.22
N ALA A 39 2.84 -11.38 17.28
CA ALA A 39 2.65 -10.51 18.44
C ALA A 39 1.19 -10.03 18.53
N LEU A 40 0.71 -9.84 19.76
CA LEU A 40 -0.52 -9.09 20.02
C LEU A 40 -0.09 -7.66 20.36
N GLY A 41 -0.55 -6.67 19.61
CA GLY A 41 -0.17 -5.28 19.85
C GLY A 41 -0.43 -4.36 18.67
N ASP A 42 -0.38 -3.05 18.91
CA ASP A 42 -0.56 -2.04 17.88
C ASP A 42 0.74 -1.79 17.11
N THR A 43 0.77 -2.07 15.80
CA THR A 43 1.97 -1.89 14.97
C THR A 43 2.43 -0.43 14.89
N ILE A 44 1.50 0.52 15.00
CA ILE A 44 1.75 1.94 14.79
C ILE A 44 2.06 2.64 16.11
N TYR A 45 1.28 2.36 17.15
CA TYR A 45 1.38 3.08 18.43
C TYR A 45 2.26 2.39 19.49
N GLU A 46 2.73 1.16 19.25
CA GLU A 46 3.78 0.56 20.09
C GLU A 46 5.18 0.93 19.56
N PRO A 47 6.19 1.00 20.45
CA PRO A 47 7.56 1.27 20.03
C PRO A 47 8.13 0.15 19.14
N ASP A 48 9.15 0.48 18.36
CA ASP A 48 9.90 -0.50 17.57
C ASP A 48 10.45 -1.63 18.47
N ARG A 49 10.18 -2.87 18.06
CA ARG A 49 10.63 -4.09 18.77
C ARG A 49 12.08 -4.45 18.46
N GLY A 50 12.71 -3.79 17.49
CA GLY A 50 14.08 -4.04 17.05
C GLY A 50 14.21 -5.22 16.08
N ASP A 51 13.10 -5.90 15.75
CA ASP A 51 13.08 -6.97 14.76
C ASP A 51 13.29 -6.40 13.35
N ARG A 52 14.08 -7.10 12.54
CA ARG A 52 14.35 -6.71 11.14
C ARG A 52 14.16 -7.89 10.19
N PHE A 53 13.67 -7.61 8.98
CA PHE A 53 13.19 -8.61 8.03
C PHE A 53 13.81 -8.47 6.64
N ASP A 54 14.04 -9.62 6.00
CA ASP A 54 14.51 -9.70 4.60
C ASP A 54 13.35 -9.52 3.61
N CYS A 55 12.11 -9.82 4.03
CA CYS A 55 10.92 -9.75 3.21
C CYS A 55 9.71 -9.32 4.06
N VAL A 56 8.97 -8.31 3.61
CA VAL A 56 7.71 -7.87 4.25
C VAL A 56 6.58 -7.93 3.22
N LEU A 57 5.52 -8.68 3.53
CA LEU A 57 4.31 -8.73 2.73
C LEU A 57 3.15 -8.31 3.63
N THR A 58 2.43 -7.26 3.27
CA THR A 58 1.34 -6.76 4.13
C THR A 58 0.22 -6.10 3.34
N ASN A 59 -0.99 -6.24 3.87
CA ASN A 59 -2.16 -5.45 3.48
C ASN A 59 -2.64 -4.70 4.74
N PRO A 60 -2.10 -3.51 5.01
CA PRO A 60 -2.52 -2.69 6.15
C PRO A 60 -4.02 -2.35 6.09
N PRO A 61 -4.66 -2.09 7.23
CA PRO A 61 -6.08 -1.73 7.26
C PRO A 61 -6.35 -0.42 6.48
N PHE A 62 -7.40 -0.40 5.66
CA PHE A 62 -7.80 0.78 4.88
C PHE A 62 -8.57 1.85 5.68
N GLY A 63 -9.21 1.47 6.79
CA GLY A 63 -10.05 2.39 7.56
C GLY A 63 -9.28 3.34 8.49
N THR A 64 -9.90 4.49 8.78
CA THR A 64 -9.35 5.54 9.66
C THR A 64 -9.73 5.38 11.13
N LYS A 65 -10.49 4.33 11.50
CA LYS A 65 -10.93 4.11 12.89
C LYS A 65 -9.74 4.12 13.87
N GLY A 66 -9.73 5.08 14.78
CA GLY A 66 -8.68 5.30 15.78
C GLY A 66 -7.43 6.02 15.25
N ALA A 67 -7.54 6.78 14.15
CA ALA A 67 -6.52 7.65 13.58
C ALA A 67 -6.66 9.08 14.13
N ASN A 68 -6.74 9.21 15.45
CA ASN A 68 -7.07 10.52 16.06
C ASN A 68 -5.84 11.39 16.31
N GLN A 69 -4.63 10.79 16.37
CA GLN A 69 -3.39 11.48 16.72
C GLN A 69 -2.22 10.81 15.99
N ALA A 70 -1.15 11.57 15.73
CA ALA A 70 0.09 11.01 15.25
C ALA A 70 0.72 10.11 16.34
N PRO A 71 1.35 8.98 15.96
CA PRO A 71 2.02 8.12 16.92
C PRO A 71 3.29 8.77 17.46
N ASP A 72 3.59 8.55 18.74
CA ASP A 72 4.84 8.97 19.37
C ASP A 72 5.94 7.94 19.05
N ARG A 73 6.65 8.17 17.93
CA ARG A 73 7.63 7.24 17.34
C ARG A 73 8.84 7.98 16.79
N ASP A 74 9.98 7.87 17.46
CA ASP A 74 11.25 8.47 17.03
C ASP A 74 11.77 7.93 15.69
N ASP A 75 11.34 6.73 15.28
CA ASP A 75 11.74 6.10 14.03
C ASP A 75 10.88 6.50 12.82
N PHE A 76 9.79 7.24 13.04
CA PHE A 76 8.97 7.80 11.95
C PHE A 76 9.43 9.22 11.65
N THR A 77 9.82 9.47 10.41
CA THR A 77 10.37 10.77 10.02
C THR A 77 9.29 11.82 9.77
N ILE A 78 8.11 11.39 9.29
CA ILE A 78 6.99 12.27 9.01
C ILE A 78 5.89 12.06 10.06
N GLU A 79 5.59 13.11 10.81
CA GLU A 79 4.45 13.12 11.73
C GLU A 79 3.14 13.16 10.92
N THR A 80 2.30 12.13 11.07
CA THR A 80 0.98 12.08 10.44
C THR A 80 0.01 11.22 11.24
N SER A 81 -1.27 11.61 11.26
CA SER A 81 -2.35 10.77 11.79
C SER A 81 -2.79 9.69 10.80
N ASN A 82 -2.37 9.76 9.52
CA ASN A 82 -2.72 8.79 8.50
C ASN A 82 -2.06 7.43 8.79
N LYS A 83 -2.89 6.45 9.18
CA LYS A 83 -2.41 5.11 9.57
C LYS A 83 -1.68 4.40 8.45
N GLN A 84 -2.16 4.50 7.23
CA GLN A 84 -1.59 3.78 6.10
C GLN A 84 -0.19 4.32 5.76
N LEU A 85 0.00 5.64 5.82
CA LEU A 85 1.33 6.26 5.71
C LEU A 85 2.25 5.82 6.86
N ASN A 86 1.74 5.74 8.09
CA ASN A 86 2.51 5.20 9.22
C ASN A 86 2.89 3.72 9.05
N PHE A 87 2.07 2.90 8.37
CA PHE A 87 2.47 1.54 7.99
C PHE A 87 3.60 1.54 6.96
N VAL A 88 3.62 2.47 6.00
CA VAL A 88 4.73 2.62 5.04
C VAL A 88 6.03 2.96 5.78
N GLN A 89 5.98 3.93 6.71
CA GLN A 89 7.12 4.28 7.56
C GLN A 89 7.58 3.08 8.41
N HIS A 90 6.65 2.34 9.03
CA HIS A 90 6.99 1.14 9.80
C HIS A 90 7.69 0.07 8.96
N VAL A 91 7.22 -0.19 7.73
CA VAL A 91 7.87 -1.15 6.83
C VAL A 91 9.28 -0.69 6.47
N LEU A 92 9.49 0.61 6.25
CA LEU A 92 10.82 1.16 6.06
C LEU A 92 11.72 0.89 7.27
N THR A 93 11.24 1.09 8.51
CA THR A 93 12.00 0.80 9.74
C THR A 93 12.41 -0.67 9.82
N ILE A 94 11.46 -1.60 9.65
CA ILE A 94 11.69 -3.03 9.94
C ILE A 94 12.40 -3.78 8.81
N LEU A 95 12.54 -3.20 7.62
CA LEU A 95 13.32 -3.81 6.54
C LEU A 95 14.83 -3.76 6.84
N LYS A 96 15.50 -4.89 6.62
CA LYS A 96 16.97 -4.95 6.56
C LYS A 96 17.48 -4.24 5.31
N PRO A 97 18.71 -3.71 5.31
CA PRO A 97 19.39 -3.33 4.06
C PRO A 97 19.38 -4.48 3.06
N GLY A 98 18.96 -4.22 1.81
CA GLY A 98 18.78 -5.23 0.77
C GLY A 98 17.47 -6.01 0.83
N GLY A 99 16.69 -5.86 1.92
CA GLY A 99 15.37 -6.47 2.08
C GLY A 99 14.34 -5.86 1.13
N ARG A 100 13.25 -6.58 0.88
CA ARG A 100 12.21 -6.18 -0.06
C ARG A 100 10.81 -6.22 0.55
N ALA A 101 9.90 -5.44 0.02
CA ALA A 101 8.52 -5.46 0.46
C ALA A 101 7.51 -5.34 -0.68
N ALA A 102 6.32 -5.90 -0.45
CA ALA A 102 5.12 -5.61 -1.21
C ALA A 102 4.01 -5.20 -0.23
N LEU A 103 3.44 -4.01 -0.44
CA LEU A 103 2.41 -3.44 0.42
C LEU A 103 1.18 -3.10 -0.42
N VAL A 104 0.01 -3.51 0.04
CA VAL A 104 -1.25 -3.05 -0.53
C VAL A 104 -1.62 -1.71 0.10
N LEU A 105 -1.88 -0.69 -0.71
CA LEU A 105 -2.24 0.65 -0.25
C LEU A 105 -3.46 1.18 -1.02
N PRO A 106 -4.43 1.83 -0.36
CA PRO A 106 -5.50 2.53 -1.06
C PRO A 106 -4.96 3.74 -1.83
N ASP A 107 -5.69 4.20 -2.84
CA ASP A 107 -5.29 5.29 -3.74
C ASP A 107 -4.91 6.57 -2.98
N ASN A 108 -5.69 6.96 -1.97
CA ASN A 108 -5.45 8.13 -1.13
C ASN A 108 -4.03 8.20 -0.56
N CYS A 109 -3.46 7.03 -0.22
CA CYS A 109 -2.11 6.95 0.34
C CYS A 109 -1.03 7.37 -0.65
N LEU A 110 -1.33 7.38 -1.94
CA LEU A 110 -0.37 7.71 -3.00
C LEU A 110 -0.30 9.21 -3.33
N PHE A 111 -1.25 10.03 -2.87
CA PHE A 111 -1.32 11.45 -3.30
C PHE A 111 -1.85 12.46 -2.27
N GLU A 112 -2.50 12.02 -1.20
CA GLU A 112 -3.16 12.91 -0.23
C GLU A 112 -2.28 13.27 0.98
N GLY A 113 -2.55 14.44 1.56
CA GLY A 113 -1.90 14.92 2.78
C GLY A 113 -0.37 14.79 2.72
N LYS A 114 0.17 14.05 3.69
CA LYS A 114 1.61 13.80 3.88
C LYS A 114 2.21 12.71 2.97
N ALA A 115 1.46 12.17 2.00
CA ALA A 115 1.92 11.09 1.14
C ALA A 115 3.22 11.43 0.40
N GLY A 116 3.30 12.62 -0.22
CA GLY A 116 4.49 13.05 -0.96
C GLY A 116 5.75 13.08 -0.10
N GLU A 117 5.66 13.61 1.12
CA GLU A 117 6.78 13.67 2.08
C GLU A 117 7.25 12.27 2.49
N VAL A 118 6.32 11.34 2.76
CA VAL A 118 6.64 9.94 3.10
C VAL A 118 7.28 9.22 1.92
N PHE A 119 6.73 9.37 0.71
CA PHE A 119 7.27 8.72 -0.49
C PHE A 119 8.59 9.32 -0.95
N GLU A 120 8.85 10.61 -0.70
CA GLU A 120 10.16 11.22 -0.92
C GLU A 120 11.24 10.49 -0.13
N ILE A 121 11.06 10.35 1.19
CA ILE A 121 12.02 9.67 2.07
C ILE A 121 12.15 8.20 1.66
N LEU A 122 11.02 7.54 1.42
CA LEU A 122 11.01 6.14 0.98
C LEU A 122 11.82 5.97 -0.32
N MET A 123 11.69 6.86 -1.29
CA MET A 123 12.40 6.77 -2.57
C MET A 123 13.88 7.15 -2.47
N GLN A 124 14.31 7.85 -1.41
CA GLN A 124 15.72 8.08 -1.13
C GLN A 124 16.40 6.82 -0.56
N ASP A 125 15.71 6.10 0.32
CA ASP A 125 16.26 4.93 1.01
C ASP A 125 15.96 3.60 0.31
N CYS A 126 14.90 3.55 -0.49
CA CYS A 126 14.42 2.37 -1.18
C CYS A 126 14.25 2.60 -2.68
N ASN A 127 14.43 1.52 -3.43
CA ASN A 127 14.13 1.43 -4.83
C ASN A 127 12.68 0.95 -4.95
N LEU A 128 11.73 1.90 -4.97
CA LEU A 128 10.34 1.66 -5.30
C LEU A 128 10.26 1.45 -6.81
N HIS A 129 10.45 0.20 -7.22
CA HIS A 129 10.64 -0.13 -8.63
C HIS A 129 9.33 -0.42 -9.36
N THR A 130 8.25 -0.77 -8.64
CA THR A 130 6.99 -1.15 -9.28
C THR A 130 5.76 -0.73 -8.47
N VAL A 131 4.73 -0.24 -9.15
CA VAL A 131 3.37 -0.04 -8.64
C VAL A 131 2.40 -0.80 -9.54
N LEU A 132 1.54 -1.61 -8.95
CA LEU A 132 0.41 -2.25 -9.62
C LEU A 132 -0.87 -1.55 -9.18
N ARG A 133 -1.58 -0.88 -10.10
CA ARG A 133 -2.93 -0.38 -9.85
C ARG A 133 -3.91 -1.53 -9.98
N LEU A 134 -4.54 -1.93 -8.89
CA LEU A 134 -5.42 -3.09 -8.86
C LEU A 134 -6.73 -2.83 -9.62
N PRO A 135 -7.34 -3.87 -10.21
CA PRO A 135 -8.68 -3.78 -10.81
C PRO A 135 -9.72 -3.26 -9.82
N ARG A 136 -10.73 -2.55 -10.33
CA ARG A 136 -11.90 -2.14 -9.54
C ARG A 136 -12.58 -3.37 -8.92
N GLY A 137 -13.11 -3.24 -7.71
CA GLY A 137 -13.82 -4.33 -7.03
C GLY A 137 -12.95 -5.46 -6.46
N THR A 138 -11.62 -5.31 -6.48
CA THR A 138 -10.69 -6.31 -5.91
C THR A 138 -11.02 -6.69 -4.45
N PHE A 139 -11.55 -5.74 -3.67
CA PHE A 139 -11.94 -5.95 -2.27
C PHE A 139 -13.45 -6.10 -2.04
N THR A 140 -14.25 -6.18 -3.09
CA THR A 140 -15.71 -6.36 -2.99
C THR A 140 -16.05 -7.78 -2.52
N PRO A 141 -16.98 -7.96 -1.55
CA PRO A 141 -17.89 -6.96 -0.95
C PRO A 141 -17.41 -6.37 0.38
N TYR A 142 -16.19 -6.68 0.82
CA TYR A 142 -15.71 -6.30 2.15
C TYR A 142 -15.28 -4.83 2.24
N SER A 143 -14.85 -4.25 1.13
CA SER A 143 -14.51 -2.83 1.00
C SER A 143 -14.93 -2.34 -0.38
N GLN A 144 -16.25 -2.14 -0.55
CA GLN A 144 -16.84 -1.63 -1.80
C GLN A 144 -16.26 -0.24 -2.14
N GLY A 145 -16.09 0.03 -3.43
CA GLY A 145 -15.53 1.31 -3.92
C GLY A 145 -14.02 1.54 -3.67
N VAL A 146 -13.34 0.74 -2.83
CA VAL A 146 -11.91 0.97 -2.54
C VAL A 146 -11.04 0.68 -3.77
N LYS A 147 -10.41 1.74 -4.27
CA LYS A 147 -9.32 1.68 -5.26
C LYS A 147 -8.00 1.46 -4.52
N ALA A 148 -7.28 0.41 -4.89
CA ALA A 148 -6.05 0.01 -4.22
C ALA A 148 -4.93 -0.28 -5.20
N ASN A 149 -3.71 -0.27 -4.68
CA ASN A 149 -2.46 -0.46 -5.39
C ASN A 149 -1.58 -1.43 -4.61
N VAL A 150 -0.64 -2.08 -5.29
CA VAL A 150 0.47 -2.78 -4.65
C VAL A 150 1.75 -2.07 -5.00
N ILE A 151 2.48 -1.58 -4.01
CA ILE A 151 3.82 -1.03 -4.20
C ILE A 151 4.86 -2.11 -3.92
N PHE A 152 5.90 -2.17 -4.73
CA PHE A 152 7.01 -3.10 -4.58
C PHE A 152 8.31 -2.32 -4.46
N LEU A 153 9.10 -2.64 -3.44
CA LEU A 153 10.33 -1.91 -3.14
C LEU A 153 11.45 -2.81 -2.62
N GLN A 154 12.68 -2.32 -2.77
CA GLN A 154 13.88 -2.89 -2.14
C GLN A 154 14.63 -1.81 -1.36
N LYS A 155 14.96 -2.05 -0.09
CA LYS A 155 15.71 -1.11 0.76
C LYS A 155 17.20 -1.13 0.45
N GLY A 156 17.83 0.05 0.55
CA GLY A 156 19.29 0.23 0.46
C GLY A 156 19.79 0.74 -0.89
N LYS A 157 18.89 1.13 -1.79
CA LYS A 157 19.22 1.82 -3.05
C LYS A 157 18.16 2.88 -3.30
N PRO A 158 18.50 4.09 -3.75
CA PRO A 158 17.49 5.08 -4.12
C PRO A 158 16.70 4.65 -5.36
N THR A 159 15.50 5.18 -5.49
CA THR A 159 14.64 5.01 -6.68
C THR A 159 15.17 5.86 -7.83
N GLU A 160 15.44 5.22 -8.96
CA GLU A 160 15.76 5.91 -10.22
C GLU A 160 14.57 5.92 -11.19
N ASN A 161 13.84 4.81 -11.25
CA ASN A 161 12.71 4.62 -12.16
C ASN A 161 11.60 3.85 -11.45
N VAL A 162 10.37 4.28 -11.64
CA VAL A 162 9.16 3.59 -11.16
C VAL A 162 8.42 3.00 -12.35
N TRP A 163 8.12 1.71 -12.29
CA TRP A 163 7.27 1.06 -13.28
C TRP A 163 5.83 0.97 -12.79
N ILE A 164 4.86 1.48 -13.54
CA ILE A 164 3.45 1.43 -13.16
C ILE A 164 2.71 0.51 -14.12
N PHE A 165 1.99 -0.46 -13.56
CA PHE A 165 1.07 -1.31 -14.31
C PHE A 165 -0.38 -0.90 -14.00
N ASP A 166 -1.12 -0.48 -15.03
CA ASP A 166 -2.53 -0.13 -14.93
C ASP A 166 -3.44 -1.33 -15.25
N ALA A 167 -3.80 -2.09 -14.21
CA ALA A 167 -4.80 -3.16 -14.29
C ALA A 167 -6.22 -2.66 -14.01
N ARG A 168 -6.46 -1.34 -14.09
CA ARG A 168 -7.71 -0.71 -13.66
C ARG A 168 -8.46 -0.02 -14.80
N SER A 169 -7.83 0.87 -15.54
CA SER A 169 -8.49 1.64 -16.61
C SER A 169 -8.93 0.72 -17.74
N ASN A 170 -10.18 0.85 -18.20
CA ASN A 170 -10.77 0.01 -19.26
C ASN A 170 -10.60 -1.50 -18.96
N VAL A 171 -10.70 -1.90 -17.68
CA VAL A 171 -10.74 -3.30 -17.24
C VAL A 171 -12.07 -3.51 -16.51
N PRO A 172 -12.87 -4.53 -16.91
CA PRO A 172 -14.10 -4.86 -16.21
C PRO A 172 -13.85 -5.08 -14.72
N GLY A 173 -14.65 -4.42 -13.88
CA GLY A 173 -14.57 -4.56 -12.43
C GLY A 173 -14.82 -6.01 -11.98
N ILE A 174 -14.11 -6.40 -10.93
CA ILE A 174 -14.26 -7.68 -10.24
C ILE A 174 -15.59 -7.68 -9.49
N THR A 175 -16.34 -8.78 -9.62
CA THR A 175 -17.58 -9.01 -8.87
C THR A 175 -17.56 -10.37 -8.20
N LYS A 176 -18.29 -10.50 -7.08
CA LYS A 176 -18.30 -11.74 -6.30
C LYS A 176 -18.84 -12.96 -7.08
N LYS A 177 -19.78 -12.75 -8.00
CA LYS A 177 -20.53 -13.82 -8.68
C LYS A 177 -20.08 -14.02 -10.12
N ASP A 178 -20.11 -12.97 -10.93
CA ASP A 178 -19.99 -13.10 -12.39
C ASP A 178 -18.54 -12.97 -12.88
N ARG A 179 -17.71 -12.19 -12.18
CA ARG A 179 -16.31 -11.91 -12.54
C ARG A 179 -15.40 -12.00 -11.30
N PRO A 180 -15.22 -13.20 -10.70
CA PRO A 180 -14.42 -13.34 -9.50
C PRO A 180 -12.94 -13.03 -9.75
N LEU A 181 -12.25 -12.54 -8.72
CA LEU A 181 -10.80 -12.32 -8.79
C LEU A 181 -10.07 -13.65 -8.96
N THR A 182 -9.27 -13.76 -10.01
CA THR A 182 -8.46 -14.94 -10.32
C THR A 182 -7.04 -14.53 -10.71
N ALA A 183 -6.11 -15.49 -10.67
CA ALA A 183 -4.72 -15.29 -11.10
C ALA A 183 -4.60 -14.76 -12.54
N HIS A 184 -5.57 -15.07 -13.42
CA HIS A 184 -5.58 -14.62 -14.80
C HIS A 184 -5.51 -13.09 -14.95
N HIS A 185 -6.12 -12.34 -14.02
CA HIS A 185 -6.09 -10.88 -14.02
C HIS A 185 -4.68 -10.29 -13.83
N PHE A 186 -3.74 -11.10 -13.32
CA PHE A 186 -2.38 -10.68 -13.02
C PHE A 186 -1.34 -11.26 -13.98
N GLU A 187 -1.71 -12.15 -14.91
CA GLU A 187 -0.77 -12.82 -15.81
C GLU A 187 0.05 -11.84 -16.66
N GLU A 188 -0.60 -10.80 -17.22
CA GLU A 188 0.10 -9.79 -18.01
C GLU A 188 1.06 -8.98 -17.12
N PHE A 189 0.64 -8.64 -15.91
CA PHE A 189 1.47 -7.94 -14.93
C PHE A 189 2.69 -8.79 -14.53
N GLU A 190 2.50 -10.05 -14.17
CA GLU A 190 3.60 -10.94 -13.75
C GLU A 190 4.62 -11.14 -14.88
N LYS A 191 4.14 -11.28 -16.12
CA LYS A 191 5.00 -11.36 -17.30
C LYS A 191 5.80 -10.07 -17.51
N ALA A 192 5.18 -8.91 -17.30
CA ALA A 192 5.84 -7.61 -17.40
C ALA A 192 6.80 -7.34 -16.23
N TYR A 193 6.45 -7.80 -15.02
CA TYR A 193 7.25 -7.67 -13.80
C TYR A 193 8.60 -8.40 -13.93
N GLY A 194 8.55 -9.62 -14.48
CA GLY A 194 9.71 -10.49 -14.69
C GLY A 194 9.97 -11.46 -13.53
N LYS A 195 11.12 -12.15 -13.58
CA LYS A 195 11.46 -13.21 -12.61
C LYS A 195 12.29 -12.70 -11.43
N ASP A 196 12.91 -11.54 -11.57
CA ASP A 196 13.73 -10.96 -10.52
C ASP A 196 12.84 -10.31 -9.44
N PRO A 197 12.96 -10.74 -8.17
CA PRO A 197 12.08 -10.27 -7.11
C PRO A 197 12.29 -8.80 -6.75
N ASN A 198 13.42 -8.19 -7.11
CA ASN A 198 13.75 -6.78 -6.87
C ASN A 198 13.53 -5.91 -8.13
N GLY A 199 12.83 -6.47 -9.12
CA GLY A 199 12.45 -5.77 -10.33
C GLY A 199 13.59 -5.45 -11.31
N LEU A 200 14.70 -6.19 -11.24
CA LEU A 200 15.87 -6.01 -12.12
C LEU A 200 15.77 -6.76 -13.46
N SER A 201 14.66 -7.45 -13.70
CA SER A 201 14.42 -8.10 -15.01
C SER A 201 14.38 -7.07 -16.12
N LYS A 202 14.76 -7.46 -17.34
CA LYS A 202 14.59 -6.61 -18.52
C LYS A 202 13.10 -6.34 -18.74
N ARG A 203 12.74 -5.06 -18.72
CA ARG A 203 11.38 -4.54 -18.86
C ARG A 203 11.32 -3.60 -20.07
N THR A 204 10.16 -3.53 -20.71
CA THR A 204 9.94 -2.68 -21.87
C THR A 204 8.83 -1.70 -21.56
N ASP A 205 9.10 -0.41 -21.76
CA ASP A 205 8.08 0.63 -21.66
C ASP A 205 7.11 0.49 -22.83
N GLY A 206 5.83 0.31 -22.52
CA GLY A 206 4.79 0.18 -23.53
C GLY A 206 4.28 1.52 -24.07
N GLY A 207 4.72 2.65 -23.52
CA GLY A 207 4.26 3.99 -23.92
C GLY A 207 2.80 4.27 -23.51
N GLU A 208 2.25 5.37 -24.03
CA GLU A 208 0.95 5.92 -23.63
C GLU A 208 -0.25 5.03 -23.98
N THR A 209 -0.08 4.01 -24.81
CA THR A 209 -1.17 3.13 -25.28
C THR A 209 -1.21 1.80 -24.55
N ARG A 210 -0.22 1.49 -23.70
CA ARG A 210 -0.09 0.21 -23.01
C ARG A 210 -0.21 0.38 -21.50
N ARG A 211 -0.46 -0.74 -20.82
CA ARG A 211 -0.70 -0.79 -19.38
C ARG A 211 0.56 -0.71 -18.53
N PHE A 212 1.75 -0.95 -19.09
CA PHE A 212 3.01 -0.95 -18.35
C PHE A 212 3.94 0.15 -18.84
N ARG A 213 4.19 1.16 -17.99
CA ARG A 213 5.03 2.32 -18.32
C ARG A 213 6.10 2.57 -17.28
N LYS A 214 7.19 3.19 -17.72
CA LYS A 214 8.30 3.60 -16.88
C LYS A 214 8.27 5.12 -16.69
N PHE A 215 8.45 5.55 -15.45
CA PHE A 215 8.57 6.96 -15.08
C PHE A 215 9.92 7.16 -14.43
N HIS A 216 10.66 8.19 -14.85
CA HIS A 216 11.92 8.53 -14.22
C HIS A 216 11.64 9.27 -12.90
N ILE A 217 12.54 9.17 -11.93
CA ILE A 217 12.38 9.83 -10.63
C ILE A 217 12.19 11.36 -10.76
N SER A 218 12.72 12.00 -11.80
CA SER A 218 12.45 13.42 -12.09
C SER A 218 10.97 13.71 -12.31
N ASP A 219 10.29 12.87 -13.08
CA ASP A 219 8.87 13.05 -13.41
C ASP A 219 8.00 12.89 -12.16
N ILE A 220 8.41 12.00 -11.26
CA ILE A 220 7.75 11.77 -9.97
C ILE A 220 8.02 12.93 -9.01
N LYS A 221 9.24 13.49 -9.02
CA LYS A 221 9.60 14.69 -8.23
C LYS A 221 8.80 15.92 -8.64
N GLU A 222 8.61 16.15 -9.94
CA GLU A 222 7.80 17.26 -10.46
C GLU A 222 6.33 17.17 -10.00
N ARG A 223 5.87 15.96 -9.68
CA ARG A 223 4.54 15.69 -9.11
C ARG A 223 4.50 15.76 -7.58
N GLY A 224 5.59 16.16 -6.92
CA GLY A 224 5.70 16.17 -5.46
C GLY A 224 5.71 14.76 -4.88
N TYR A 225 6.34 13.80 -5.56
CA TYR A 225 6.43 12.38 -5.18
C TYR A 225 5.10 11.63 -5.10
N LYS A 226 4.03 12.21 -5.67
CA LYS A 226 2.72 11.57 -5.75
C LYS A 226 2.73 10.48 -6.83
N LEU A 227 2.16 9.32 -6.48
CA LEU A 227 2.18 8.10 -7.28
C LEU A 227 0.85 7.78 -7.98
N ASP A 228 -0.12 8.70 -7.93
CA ASP A 228 -1.42 8.65 -8.63
C ASP A 228 -1.29 8.93 -10.15
N VAL A 229 -0.30 8.33 -10.79
CA VAL A 229 -0.02 8.57 -12.20
C VAL A 229 -0.97 7.76 -13.08
N THR A 230 -1.76 8.47 -13.90
CA THR A 230 -2.65 7.89 -14.92
C THR A 230 -2.30 8.46 -16.29
N TRP A 231 -2.45 7.64 -17.33
CA TRP A 231 -2.21 8.05 -18.73
C TRP A 231 -3.20 7.43 -19.72
N LEU A 232 -3.81 6.30 -19.37
CA LEU A 232 -4.92 5.76 -20.11
C LEU A 232 -6.19 6.55 -19.76
N LYS A 233 -6.90 7.02 -20.78
CA LYS A 233 -8.24 7.56 -20.61
C LYS A 233 -9.19 6.43 -20.22
N ASP A 234 -10.09 6.73 -19.29
CA ASP A 234 -11.09 5.80 -18.82
C ASP A 234 -12.37 6.00 -19.64
N ASP A 235 -12.65 5.07 -20.55
CA ASP A 235 -13.76 5.15 -21.49
C ASP A 235 -15.11 4.96 -20.76
N SER A 236 -15.09 4.40 -19.54
CA SER A 236 -16.28 4.17 -18.71
C SER A 236 -16.93 5.45 -18.18
N LEU A 237 -16.31 6.61 -18.37
CA LEU A 237 -16.89 7.92 -18.01
C LEU A 237 -17.76 8.49 -19.14
N GLU A 238 -17.63 7.97 -20.36
CA GLU A 238 -18.36 8.45 -21.53
C GLU A 238 -19.54 7.55 -21.90
N ASP A 239 -19.54 6.28 -21.47
CA ASP A 239 -20.61 5.32 -21.74
C ASP A 239 -21.47 5.04 -20.50
N SER A 240 -22.78 5.36 -20.57
CA SER A 240 -23.71 5.20 -19.45
C SER A 240 -23.92 3.74 -19.04
N ASP A 241 -23.66 2.80 -19.95
CA ASP A 241 -23.85 1.37 -19.73
C ASP A 241 -22.64 0.71 -19.03
N GLU A 242 -21.50 1.40 -18.93
CA GLU A 242 -20.29 0.94 -18.24
C GLU A 242 -20.02 1.66 -16.89
N LEU A 243 -20.99 2.45 -16.41
CA LEU A 243 -20.87 3.12 -15.12
C LEU A 243 -20.75 2.09 -13.98
N PRO A 244 -19.91 2.36 -12.96
CA PRO A 244 -19.86 1.54 -11.77
C PRO A 244 -21.23 1.45 -11.09
N GLU A 245 -21.48 0.36 -10.36
CA GLU A 245 -22.73 0.19 -9.62
C GLU A 245 -22.96 1.38 -8.66
N PRO A 246 -24.19 1.85 -8.45
CA PRO A 246 -24.47 3.03 -7.61
C PRO A 246 -23.89 2.92 -6.18
N GLN A 247 -23.78 1.70 -5.65
CA GLN A 247 -23.17 1.43 -4.35
C GLN A 247 -21.65 1.66 -4.35
N ASP A 248 -20.97 1.30 -5.44
CA ASP A 248 -19.53 1.53 -5.59
C ASP A 248 -19.25 3.02 -5.73
N LEU A 249 -20.06 3.75 -6.53
CA LEU A 249 -19.97 5.21 -6.65
C LEU A 249 -20.19 5.91 -5.29
N ALA A 250 -21.21 5.50 -4.54
CA ALA A 250 -21.48 6.06 -3.22
C ALA A 250 -20.34 5.75 -2.23
N SER A 251 -19.77 4.54 -2.27
CA SER A 251 -18.68 4.15 -1.38
C SER A 251 -17.38 4.89 -1.71
N GLU A 252 -17.10 5.09 -3.00
CA GLU A 252 -15.99 5.92 -3.48
C GLU A 252 -16.15 7.36 -2.99
N ALA A 253 -17.32 7.97 -3.20
CA ALA A 253 -17.61 9.32 -2.74
C ALA A 253 -17.49 9.47 -1.21
N ILE A 254 -17.96 8.49 -0.43
CA ILE A 254 -17.80 8.48 1.03
C ILE A 254 -16.33 8.44 1.41
N THR A 255 -15.54 7.57 0.77
CA THR A 255 -14.11 7.43 1.07
C THR A 255 -13.34 8.73 0.78
N GLU A 256 -13.64 9.38 -0.34
CA GLU A 256 -13.06 10.69 -0.68
C GLU A 256 -13.48 11.78 0.32
N LEU A 257 -14.76 11.84 0.68
CA LEU A 257 -15.27 12.81 1.66
C LEU A 257 -14.68 12.60 3.06
N GLU A 258 -14.51 11.35 3.50
CA GLU A 258 -13.84 11.03 4.77
C GLU A 258 -12.40 11.54 4.79
N SER A 259 -11.66 11.36 3.70
CA SER A 259 -10.31 11.92 3.58
C SER A 259 -10.31 13.46 3.64
N VAL A 260 -11.22 14.12 2.92
CA VAL A 260 -11.34 15.58 2.96
C VAL A 260 -11.61 16.06 4.38
N VAL A 261 -12.48 15.39 5.13
CA VAL A 261 -12.76 15.71 6.53
C VAL A 261 -11.52 15.55 7.40
N ASP A 262 -10.74 14.50 7.20
CA ASP A 262 -9.50 14.28 7.97
C ASP A 262 -8.43 15.35 7.66
N ASN A 263 -8.29 15.76 6.40
CA ASN A 263 -7.41 16.87 6.01
C ASN A 263 -7.85 18.19 6.68
N LEU A 264 -9.16 18.46 6.75
CA LEU A 264 -9.68 19.66 7.43
C LEU A 264 -9.40 19.64 8.94
N ARG A 265 -9.48 18.46 9.58
CA ARG A 265 -9.12 18.30 11.00
C ARG A 265 -7.64 18.58 11.26
N GLU A 266 -6.77 18.14 10.35
CA GLU A 266 -5.33 18.43 10.43
C GLU A 266 -5.07 19.95 10.37
N ILE A 267 -5.73 20.66 9.44
CA ILE A 267 -5.64 22.12 9.35
C ILE A 267 -6.11 22.80 10.64
N ILE A 268 -7.25 22.39 11.20
CA ILE A 268 -7.75 22.94 12.48
C ILE A 268 -6.72 22.73 13.59
N THR A 269 -6.11 21.55 13.66
CA THR A 269 -5.10 21.23 14.68
C THR A 269 -3.84 22.10 14.53
N LEU A 270 -3.44 22.40 13.29
CA LEU A 270 -2.31 23.29 13.02
C LEU A 270 -2.61 24.75 13.44
N LEU A 271 -3.82 25.24 13.13
CA LEU A 271 -4.25 26.58 13.53
C LEU A 271 -4.33 26.73 15.07
N GLU A 272 -4.85 25.72 15.77
CA GLU A 272 -4.88 25.72 17.25
C GLU A 272 -3.47 25.71 17.87
N LYS A 273 -2.50 25.04 17.22
CA LYS A 273 -1.09 25.06 17.65
C LYS A 273 -0.46 26.44 17.43
N GLU A 274 -0.77 27.15 16.35
CA GLU A 274 -0.26 28.50 16.09
C GLU A 274 -0.81 29.53 17.10
N GLU A 275 -2.11 29.50 17.39
CA GLU A 275 -2.73 30.40 18.39
C GLU A 275 -2.24 30.14 19.83
N GLY A 276 -1.78 28.92 20.13
CA GLY A 276 -1.22 28.54 21.42
C GLY A 276 0.21 28.99 21.67
N VAL A 277 0.96 29.37 20.61
CA VAL A 277 2.35 29.84 20.70
C VAL A 277 2.43 31.37 20.87
N GLU A 278 1.36 32.09 20.58
CA GLU A 278 1.26 33.56 20.77
C GLU A 278 0.84 33.99 22.20
N LYS A 279 0.76 33.08 23.18
CA LYS A 279 0.48 33.38 24.59
C LYS A 279 1.62 32.97 25.52
#